data_AF-A0A2X1N5V2-F1
#
_entry.id   AF-A0A2X1N5V2-F1
#
_cell.length_a   1.000
_cell.length_b   1.000
_cell.length_c   1.000
_cell.angle_alpha   90.00
_cell.angle_beta   90.00
_cell.angle_gamma   90.00
#
_symmetry.space_group_name_H-M   'P 1'
#
loop_
_entity.id
_entity.type
_entity.pdbx_description
1 polymer ?
#
loop_
_entity_poly.entity_id
_entity_poly.type
_entity_poly.pdbx_seq_one_letter_code
_entity_poly.pdbx_strand_id
1 'polypeptide(L)'
;MSETASWQPSASIPNLLKRAAIMAEIRRFFADRGVLEVETPCMSQATVTDIHLVPFETRFRWPRAFAGDESLVNDQPGIPYETPAGCRLWAGIPAVPQLP
;
A
#
# COMPACT_ATOMS: atom_id res chain seq x y z
N MET A 1 -10.55 5.86 34.73
CA MET A 1 -11.06 5.33 33.45
C MET A 1 -10.26 4.07 33.18
N SER A 2 -10.87 2.88 33.23
CA SER A 2 -10.13 1.62 33.09
C SER A 2 -9.53 1.52 31.70
N GLU A 3 -8.21 1.46 31.66
CA GLU A 3 -7.43 1.29 30.44
C GLU A 3 -7.71 -0.11 29.86
N THR A 4 -8.15 -0.14 28.61
CA THR A 4 -8.42 -1.38 27.90
C THR A 4 -7.09 -2.06 27.59
N ALA A 5 -7.00 -3.39 27.74
CA ALA A 5 -5.76 -4.11 27.46
C ALA A 5 -5.30 -3.84 26.01
N SER A 6 -4.00 -3.63 25.79
CA SER A 6 -3.42 -3.18 24.51
C SER A 6 -3.72 -4.07 23.29
N TRP A 7 -4.12 -5.32 23.52
CA TRP A 7 -4.55 -6.24 22.47
C TRP A 7 -5.98 -6.00 21.97
N GLN A 8 -6.82 -5.32 22.77
CA GLN A 8 -8.22 -5.09 22.43
C GLN A 8 -8.34 -4.03 21.33
N PRO A 9 -9.33 -4.18 20.42
CA PRO A 9 -9.55 -3.18 19.39
C PRO A 9 -10.02 -1.86 20.02
N SER A 10 -9.55 -0.75 19.45
CA SER A 10 -10.00 0.58 19.86
C SER A 10 -11.46 0.88 19.48
N ALA A 11 -12.01 0.15 18.51
CA ALA A 11 -13.40 0.24 18.10
C ALA A 11 -14.24 -0.91 18.70
N SER A 12 -15.47 -0.62 19.11
CA SER A 12 -16.40 -1.63 19.61
C SER A 12 -16.86 -2.58 18.51
N ILE A 13 -17.14 -3.85 18.87
CA ILE A 13 -17.66 -4.86 17.93
C ILE A 13 -18.93 -4.40 17.19
N PRO A 14 -19.93 -3.75 17.84
CA PRO A 14 -21.09 -3.21 17.13
C PRO A 14 -20.73 -2.18 16.04
N ASN A 15 -19.68 -1.38 16.23
CA ASN A 15 -19.23 -0.42 15.23
C ASN A 15 -18.55 -1.12 14.04
N LEU A 16 -17.78 -2.18 14.28
CA LEU A 16 -17.18 -2.98 13.21
C LEU A 16 -18.23 -3.67 12.34
N LEU A 17 -19.31 -4.19 12.95
CA LEU A 17 -20.45 -4.76 12.21
C LEU A 17 -21.17 -3.72 11.35
N LYS A 18 -21.43 -2.51 11.89
CA LYS A 18 -21.99 -1.40 11.11
C LYS A 18 -21.09 -1.01 9.94
N ARG A 19 -19.77 -0.93 10.17
CA ARG A 19 -18.80 -0.66 9.10
C ARG A 19 -18.88 -1.70 7.99
N ALA A 20 -18.97 -2.99 8.33
CA ALA A 20 -19.10 -4.05 7.33
C ALA A 20 -20.36 -3.90 6.47
N ALA A 21 -21.50 -3.58 7.10
CA ALA A 21 -22.76 -3.33 6.39
C ALA A 21 -22.64 -2.14 5.41
N ILE A 22 -22.07 -1.02 5.86
CA ILE A 22 -21.85 0.18 5.02
C ILE A 22 -20.93 -0.15 3.84
N MET A 23 -19.84 -0.88 4.07
CA MET A 23 -18.91 -1.28 3.01
C MET A 23 -19.58 -2.17 1.94
N ALA A 24 -20.49 -3.06 2.36
CA ALA A 24 -21.25 -3.90 1.43
C ALA A 24 -22.26 -3.08 0.61
N GLU A 25 -22.93 -2.12 1.24
CA GLU A 25 -23.89 -1.23 0.58
C GLU A 25 -23.23 -0.34 -0.48
N ILE A 26 -22.06 0.24 -0.17
CA ILE A 26 -21.29 1.05 -1.13
C ILE A 26 -20.90 0.23 -2.35
N ARG A 27 -20.39 -1.00 -2.16
CA ARG A 27 -20.03 -1.88 -3.29
C ARG A 27 -21.25 -2.21 -4.15
N ARG A 28 -22.38 -2.55 -3.54
CA ARG A 28 -23.62 -2.84 -4.27
C ARG A 28 -24.07 -1.63 -5.10
N PHE A 29 -24.04 -0.42 -4.54
CA PHE A 29 -24.41 0.80 -5.26
C PHE A 29 -23.63 0.98 -6.57
N PHE A 30 -22.32 0.71 -6.56
CA PHE A 30 -21.47 0.80 -7.75
C PHE A 30 -21.67 -0.37 -8.72
N ALA A 31 -21.82 -1.58 -8.19
CA ALA A 31 -22.09 -2.78 -8.99
C ALA A 31 -23.41 -2.67 -9.77
N ASP A 32 -24.47 -2.15 -9.15
CA ASP A 32 -25.78 -1.94 -9.79
C ASP A 32 -25.71 -0.97 -10.98
N ARG A 33 -24.64 -0.17 -11.09
CA ARG A 33 -24.38 0.79 -12.17
C ARG A 33 -23.33 0.29 -13.17
N GLY A 34 -22.84 -0.94 -13.01
CA GLY A 34 -21.81 -1.52 -13.88
C GLY A 34 -20.41 -0.93 -13.69
N VAL A 35 -20.12 -0.35 -12.53
CA VAL A 35 -18.77 0.14 -12.21
C VAL A 35 -17.92 -1.03 -11.69
N LEU A 36 -16.77 -1.26 -12.34
CA LEU A 36 -15.85 -2.32 -12.00
C LEU A 36 -14.99 -1.96 -10.78
N GLU A 37 -15.05 -2.78 -9.73
CA GLU A 37 -14.13 -2.69 -8.59
C GLU A 37 -12.74 -3.21 -8.98
N VAL A 38 -11.69 -2.45 -8.67
CA VAL A 38 -10.28 -2.81 -8.95
C VAL A 38 -9.43 -2.68 -7.70
N GLU A 39 -8.46 -3.58 -7.55
CA GLU A 39 -7.43 -3.48 -6.52
C GLU A 39 -6.13 -2.94 -7.12
N THR A 40 -5.56 -1.91 -6.49
CA THR A 40 -4.33 -1.27 -6.93
C THR A 40 -3.21 -1.51 -5.92
N PRO A 41 -1.93 -1.61 -6.34
CA PRO A 41 -0.84 -1.89 -5.43
C PRO A 41 -0.75 -0.90 -4.26
N CYS A 42 -0.56 -1.42 -3.04
CA CYS A 42 -0.33 -0.58 -1.87
C CYS A 42 1.08 0.02 -1.84
N MET A 43 2.06 -0.60 -2.50
CA MET A 43 3.45 -0.13 -2.59
C MET A 43 3.80 0.26 -4.02
N SER A 44 4.55 1.35 -4.17
CA SER A 44 5.04 1.83 -5.46
C SER A 44 6.53 2.18 -5.40
N GLN A 45 7.18 2.18 -6.57
CA GLN A 45 8.56 2.67 -6.74
C GLN A 45 8.64 4.20 -6.68
N ALA A 46 7.52 4.89 -6.92
CA ALA A 46 7.42 6.35 -6.91
C ALA A 46 6.32 6.82 -5.95
N THR A 47 6.47 8.05 -5.44
CA THR A 47 5.52 8.70 -4.51
C THR A 47 4.89 9.97 -5.12
N VAL A 48 3.88 10.51 -4.46
CA VAL A 48 3.27 11.81 -4.79
C VAL A 48 4.27 12.95 -4.55
N THR A 49 4.19 14.00 -5.37
CA THR A 49 4.99 15.24 -5.23
C THR A 49 4.31 16.32 -4.39
N ASP A 50 3.18 16.01 -3.75
CA ASP A 50 2.41 16.95 -2.94
C ASP A 50 3.19 17.32 -1.66
N ILE A 51 3.32 18.63 -1.41
CA ILE A 51 4.09 19.18 -0.28
C ILE A 51 3.47 18.86 1.10
N HIS A 52 2.16 18.62 1.16
CA HIS A 52 1.45 18.35 2.40
C HIS A 52 1.37 16.87 2.74
N LEU A 53 1.89 15.99 1.87
CA LEU A 53 1.87 14.54 2.06
C LEU A 53 3.27 14.01 2.37
N VAL A 54 3.40 13.31 3.50
CA VAL A 54 4.62 12.59 3.87
C VAL A 54 4.38 11.09 3.68
N PRO A 55 4.98 10.45 2.67
CA PRO A 55 4.78 9.03 2.41
C PRO A 55 5.56 8.15 3.38
N PHE A 56 5.01 6.97 3.69
CA PHE A 56 5.74 5.92 4.39
C PHE A 56 6.74 5.24 3.45
N GLU A 57 7.92 4.90 3.96
CA GLU A 57 8.99 4.22 3.23
C GLU A 57 9.22 2.80 3.77
N THR A 58 9.44 1.85 2.87
CA THR A 58 9.92 0.51 3.23
C THR A 58 10.93 0.00 2.20
N ARG A 59 11.78 -0.96 2.57
CA ARG A 59 12.76 -1.56 1.66
C ARG A 59 12.29 -2.93 1.22
N PHE A 60 11.96 -3.08 -0.06
CA PHE A 60 11.71 -4.40 -0.63
C PHE A 60 13.03 -5.13 -0.87
N ARG A 61 13.15 -6.36 -0.35
CA ARG A 61 14.31 -7.23 -0.60
C ARG A 61 13.87 -8.40 -1.47
N TRP A 62 14.47 -8.51 -2.65
CA TRP A 62 14.25 -9.64 -3.53
C TRP A 62 14.75 -10.95 -2.89
N PRO A 63 14.00 -12.07 -3.02
CA PRO A 63 14.50 -13.39 -2.64
C PRO A 63 15.80 -13.72 -3.38
N ARG A 64 16.79 -14.25 -2.64
CA ARG A 64 18.13 -14.57 -3.17
C ARG A 64 18.15 -15.54 -4.36
N ALA A 65 17.11 -16.36 -4.53
CA ALA A 65 17.04 -17.35 -5.62
C ALA A 65 16.82 -16.73 -7.03
N PHE A 66 16.38 -15.47 -7.10
CA PHE A 66 16.21 -14.76 -8.38
C PHE A 66 17.38 -13.85 -8.73
N ALA A 67 18.30 -13.63 -7.78
CA ALA A 67 19.61 -13.11 -8.08
C ALA A 67 20.43 -14.32 -8.54
N GLY A 68 20.84 -14.35 -9.81
CA GLY A 68 21.76 -15.37 -10.31
C GLY A 68 22.90 -15.56 -9.32
N ASP A 69 23.29 -16.81 -9.12
CA ASP A 69 24.39 -17.21 -8.24
C ASP A 69 25.65 -16.40 -8.57
N GLU A 70 25.90 -15.32 -7.82
CA GLU A 70 27.19 -14.69 -7.75
C GLU A 70 27.43 -14.22 -6.32
N SER A 71 28.46 -14.83 -5.75
CA SER A 71 29.11 -14.55 -4.48
C SER A 71 29.64 -13.12 -4.36
N LEU A 72 28.77 -12.11 -4.42
CA LEU A 72 29.08 -10.72 -4.13
C LEU A 72 28.07 -10.18 -3.12
N VAL A 73 28.18 -10.67 -1.88
CA VAL A 73 27.92 -9.83 -0.71
C VAL A 73 28.98 -8.75 -0.75
N ASN A 74 28.68 -7.65 -1.44
CA ASN A 74 29.49 -6.45 -1.36
C ASN A 74 28.70 -5.41 -0.57
N ASP A 75 29.06 -5.30 0.71
CA ASP A 75 29.04 -4.05 1.46
C ASP A 75 29.97 -3.04 0.76
N GLN A 76 29.64 -2.61 -0.47
CA GLN A 76 30.41 -1.57 -1.16
C GLN A 76 29.68 -0.23 -1.09
N PRO A 77 30.36 0.83 -0.59
CA PRO A 77 29.94 2.19 -0.79
C PRO A 77 30.28 2.60 -2.24
N GLY A 78 29.32 3.20 -2.94
CA GLY A 78 29.61 3.95 -4.16
C GLY A 78 29.40 3.20 -5.48
N ILE A 79 28.15 3.20 -5.93
CA ILE A 79 27.79 3.34 -7.34
C ILE A 79 26.63 4.34 -7.35
N PRO A 80 26.72 5.52 -8.00
CA PRO A 80 25.60 6.44 -8.04
C PRO A 80 24.67 5.99 -9.18
N TYR A 81 24.02 4.84 -9.00
CA TYR A 81 22.66 4.72 -9.48
C TYR A 81 21.81 5.31 -8.36
N GLU A 82 21.40 6.56 -8.47
CA GLU A 82 20.34 7.05 -7.60
C GLU A 82 19.07 6.27 -7.94
N THR A 83 18.80 5.26 -7.12
CA THR A 83 17.45 5.08 -6.62
C THR A 83 17.55 4.36 -5.28
N PRO A 84 17.70 5.09 -4.16
CA PRO A 84 17.09 4.63 -2.93
C PRO A 84 15.57 4.76 -3.12
N ALA A 85 15.00 4.02 -4.08
CA ALA A 85 13.58 3.80 -4.15
C ALA A 85 13.26 2.81 -3.03
N GLY A 86 13.25 3.33 -1.80
CA GLY A 86 12.36 2.77 -0.80
C GLY A 86 11.02 2.61 -1.47
N CYS A 87 10.46 1.41 -1.48
CA CYS A 87 9.10 1.21 -1.90
C CYS A 87 8.26 2.06 -0.96
N ARG A 88 7.69 3.15 -1.49
CA ARG A 88 6.87 4.05 -0.70
C ARG A 88 5.44 3.57 -0.82
N LEU A 89 4.75 3.39 0.30
CA LEU A 89 3.35 2.96 0.30
C LEU A 89 2.50 4.11 -0.25
N TRP A 90 1.79 3.84 -1.34
CA TRP A 90 0.87 4.76 -2.00
C TRP A 90 -0.55 4.51 -1.50
N ALA A 91 -1.36 5.59 -1.45
CA ALA A 91 -2.82 5.51 -1.37
C ALA A 91 -3.41 6.11 -2.67
N GLY A 92 -4.04 5.25 -3.50
CA GLY A 92 -4.74 5.44 -4.80
C GLY A 92 -4.67 6.82 -5.50
N ILE A 93 -4.22 6.94 -6.76
CA ILE A 93 -4.92 6.61 -8.04
C ILE A 93 -3.90 6.16 -9.11
N PRO A 94 -4.06 4.99 -9.78
CA PRO A 94 -3.31 4.71 -11.01
C PRO A 94 -3.84 5.59 -12.15
N ALA A 95 -2.94 6.08 -13.01
CA ALA A 95 -3.32 6.68 -14.28
C ALA A 95 -4.33 5.76 -14.98
N VAL A 96 -5.57 6.22 -15.14
CA VAL A 96 -6.53 5.61 -16.07
C VAL A 96 -5.83 5.71 -17.43
N PRO A 97 -5.46 4.60 -18.09
CA PRO A 97 -5.07 4.67 -19.48
C PRO A 97 -6.29 5.25 -20.19
N GLN A 98 -6.14 6.42 -20.82
CA GLN A 98 -7.21 6.92 -21.67
C GLN A 98 -7.49 5.82 -22.69
N LEU A 99 -8.64 5.18 -22.55
CA LEU A 99 -9.18 4.31 -23.59
C LEU A 99 -9.31 5.17 -24.86
N PRO A 100 -8.99 4.62 -26.05
CA PRO A 100 -9.19 5.33 -27.30
C PRO A 100 -10.67 5.70 -27.52
#